data_AF-A0A842R7E7-F1
#
_entry.id   AF-A0A842R7E7-F1
#
_cell.length_a   1.000
_cell.length_b   1.000
_cell.length_c   1.000
_cell.angle_alpha   90.00
_cell.angle_beta   90.00
_cell.angle_gamma   90.00
#
_symmetry.space_group_name_H-M   'P 1'
#
loop_
_entity.id
_entity.type
_entity.pdbx_description
1 polymer ?
#
loop_
_entity_poly.entity_id
_entity_poly.type
_entity_poly.pdbx_seq_one_letter_code
_entity_poly.pdbx_strand_id
1 'polypeptide(L)'
;MTISLDYKESKAISELLIKVTHAKTFEILEETLEKIEEDFILIHSHDTNGYTASYLERFLVLLKQAHQILLRIDDKKQKPSIEERAVFGEMVALRDFCLQRLNIQK
;
A
#
# COMPACT_ATOMS: atom_id res chain seq x y z
N MET A 1 32.09 16.08 20.16
CA MET A 1 30.91 16.61 19.45
C MET A 1 30.06 15.41 19.09
N THR A 2 29.09 15.07 19.93
CA THR A 2 28.27 13.88 19.78
C THR A 2 27.20 14.21 18.76
N ILE A 3 27.19 13.51 17.63
CA ILE A 3 26.08 13.58 16.69
C ILE A 3 24.86 13.08 17.45
N SER A 4 23.97 14.00 17.83
CA SER A 4 22.61 13.66 18.22
C SER A 4 21.97 13.00 17.02
N LEU A 5 21.99 11.67 16.99
CA LEU A 5 21.07 10.91 16.17
C LEU A 5 19.71 11.09 16.83
N ASP A 6 19.02 12.19 16.48
CA ASP A 6 17.57 12.30 16.60
C ASP A 6 16.96 11.27 15.65
N TYR A 7 17.04 10.00 16.06
CA TYR A 7 16.46 8.83 15.45
C TYR A 7 14.96 8.78 15.78
N LYS A 8 14.26 9.90 15.65
CA LYS A 8 12.85 10.01 16.04
C LYS A 8 11.85 10.07 14.91
N GLU A 9 12.26 10.24 13.65
CA GLU A 9 11.28 10.41 12.55
C GLU A 9 11.65 9.75 11.21
N SER A 10 12.61 8.82 11.18
CA SER A 10 13.06 8.20 9.92
C SER A 10 12.70 6.71 9.82
N LYS A 11 11.71 6.42 8.98
CA LYS A 11 11.46 5.12 8.29
C LYS A 11 11.05 3.93 9.16
N ALA A 12 9.97 4.04 9.93
CA ALA A 12 9.23 2.84 10.28
C ALA A 12 8.63 2.25 8.99
N ILE A 13 8.86 0.95 8.75
CA ILE A 13 8.07 0.20 7.78
C ILE A 13 6.60 0.44 8.17
N SER A 14 5.78 0.88 7.22
CA SER A 14 4.35 1.09 7.47
C SER A 14 3.73 -0.16 8.11
N GLU A 15 2.95 0.02 9.17
CA GLU A 15 2.24 -1.08 9.84
C GLU A 15 1.39 -1.88 8.83
N LEU A 16 0.87 -1.21 7.81
CA LEU A 16 0.14 -1.83 6.70
C LEU A 16 1.04 -2.75 5.87
N LEU A 17 2.31 -2.40 5.66
CA LEU A 17 3.25 -3.25 4.92
C LEU A 17 3.60 -4.50 5.72
N ILE A 18 3.76 -4.36 7.04
CA ILE A 18 3.96 -5.49 7.96
C ILE A 18 2.72 -6.40 7.91
N LYS A 19 1.51 -5.84 8.01
CA LYS A 19 0.25 -6.58 7.92
C LYS A 19 0.17 -7.42 6.64
N VAL A 20 0.50 -6.84 5.49
CA VAL A 20 0.51 -7.55 4.19
C VAL A 20 1.56 -8.67 4.14
N THR A 21 2.79 -8.40 4.60
CA THR A 21 3.87 -9.42 4.56
C THR A 21 3.53 -10.67 5.37
N HIS A 22 2.70 -10.52 6.40
CA HIS A 22 2.23 -11.60 7.25
C HIS A 22 0.81 -12.06 6.95
N ALA A 23 0.16 -11.56 5.89
CA ALA A 23 -1.18 -11.96 5.52
C ALA A 23 -1.26 -13.47 5.29
N LYS A 24 -2.25 -14.11 5.92
CA LYS A 24 -2.52 -15.55 5.80
C LYS A 24 -3.92 -15.85 5.29
N THR A 25 -4.75 -14.82 5.17
CA THR A 25 -6.17 -14.96 4.86
C THR A 25 -6.58 -13.91 3.83
N PHE A 26 -7.73 -14.16 3.21
CA PHE A 26 -8.38 -13.27 2.24
C PHE A 26 -8.70 -11.91 2.88
N GLU A 27 -9.29 -11.93 4.06
CA GLU A 27 -9.82 -10.76 4.78
C GLU A 27 -8.72 -9.75 5.07
N ILE A 28 -7.51 -10.21 5.42
CA ILE A 28 -6.37 -9.32 5.65
C ILE A 28 -6.00 -8.55 4.38
N LEU A 29 -6.03 -9.21 3.22
CA LEU A 29 -5.71 -8.57 1.94
C LEU A 29 -6.83 -7.66 1.46
N GLU A 30 -8.09 -8.05 1.66
CA GLU A 30 -9.26 -7.23 1.36
C GLU A 30 -9.26 -5.93 2.17
N GLU A 31 -9.15 -6.01 3.50
CA GLU A 31 -9.06 -4.82 4.38
C GLU A 31 -7.86 -3.92 4.01
N THR A 32 -6.75 -4.52 3.55
CA THR A 32 -5.59 -3.75 3.10
C THR A 32 -5.92 -3.00 1.80
N LEU A 33 -6.60 -3.65 0.86
CA LEU A 33 -6.98 -3.03 -0.40
C LEU A 33 -7.90 -1.84 -0.18
N GLU A 34 -8.95 -2.01 0.62
CA GLU A 34 -9.89 -0.93 0.96
C GLU A 34 -9.15 0.29 1.51
N LYS A 35 -8.23 0.08 2.46
CA LYS A 35 -7.43 1.16 3.03
C LYS A 35 -6.56 1.87 1.99
N ILE A 36 -5.95 1.11 1.08
CA ILE A 36 -5.13 1.68 0.00
C ILE A 36 -6.00 2.50 -0.95
N GLU A 37 -7.18 2.01 -1.34
CA GLU A 37 -8.11 2.73 -2.21
C GLU A 37 -8.56 4.06 -1.60
N GLU A 38 -8.95 4.05 -0.32
CA GLU A 38 -9.27 5.28 0.42
C GLU A 38 -8.12 6.29 0.41
N ASP A 39 -6.90 5.82 0.65
CA ASP A 39 -5.72 6.68 0.66
C ASP A 39 -5.41 7.22 -0.74
N PHE A 40 -5.65 6.45 -1.81
CA PHE A 40 -5.46 6.95 -3.18
C PHE A 40 -6.52 7.96 -3.61
N ILE A 41 -7.75 7.86 -3.11
CA ILE A 41 -8.76 8.92 -3.26
C ILE A 41 -8.26 10.21 -2.59
N LEU A 42 -7.71 10.08 -1.37
CA LEU A 42 -7.14 11.22 -0.65
C LEU A 42 -5.94 11.82 -1.38
N ILE A 43 -4.99 11.00 -1.83
CA ILE A 43 -3.83 11.41 -2.64
C ILE A 43 -4.29 12.17 -3.88
N HIS A 44 -5.26 11.63 -4.63
CA HIS A 44 -5.76 12.26 -5.85
C HIS A 44 -6.39 13.63 -5.58
N SER A 45 -7.13 13.76 -4.48
CA SER A 45 -7.74 15.05 -4.10
C SER A 45 -6.71 16.12 -3.67
N HIS A 46 -5.54 15.72 -3.18
CA HIS A 46 -4.48 16.61 -2.70
C HIS A 46 -3.40 16.90 -3.74
N ASP A 47 -3.28 16.08 -4.79
CA ASP A 47 -2.26 16.22 -5.83
C ASP A 47 -2.63 17.26 -6.90
N THR A 48 -2.70 18.52 -6.51
CA THR A 48 -3.07 19.63 -7.41
C THR A 48 -2.08 19.90 -8.54
N ASN A 49 -0.83 19.43 -8.40
CA ASN A 49 0.25 19.65 -9.34
C ASN A 49 0.65 18.39 -10.14
N GLY A 50 -0.05 17.27 -9.95
CA GLY A 50 0.21 16.02 -10.67
C GLY A 50 1.53 15.33 -10.31
N TYR A 51 2.07 15.57 -9.12
CA TYR A 51 3.33 14.95 -8.66
C TYR A 51 3.25 13.44 -8.45
N THR A 52 2.04 12.90 -8.37
CA THR A 52 1.76 11.49 -8.13
C THR A 52 1.10 10.77 -9.32
N ALA A 53 0.89 11.45 -10.45
CA ALA A 53 0.12 10.94 -11.59
C ALA A 53 0.61 9.57 -12.12
N SER A 54 1.92 9.40 -12.34
CA SER A 54 2.50 8.13 -12.80
C SER A 54 2.37 7.00 -11.77
N TYR A 55 2.34 7.34 -10.48
CA TYR A 55 2.12 6.38 -9.41
C TYR A 55 0.64 5.99 -9.32
N LEU A 56 -0.29 6.91 -9.60
CA LEU A 56 -1.71 6.58 -9.74
C LEU A 56 -1.95 5.60 -10.91
N GLU A 57 -1.30 5.82 -12.05
CA GLU A 57 -1.36 4.87 -13.17
C GLU A 57 -0.85 3.48 -12.78
N ARG A 58 0.28 3.40 -12.06
CA ARG A 58 0.80 2.14 -11.54
C ARG A 58 -0.16 1.49 -10.55
N PHE A 59 -0.77 2.28 -9.67
CA PHE A 59 -1.77 1.82 -8.72
C PHE A 59 -2.97 1.19 -9.43
N LEU A 60 -3.51 1.80 -10.49
CA LEU A 60 -4.64 1.24 -11.24
C LEU A 60 -4.31 -0.11 -11.90
N VAL A 61 -3.06 -0.29 -12.36
CA VAL A 61 -2.59 -1.58 -12.87
C VAL A 61 -2.56 -2.64 -11.76
N LEU A 62 -2.00 -2.29 -10.59
CA LEU A 62 -1.93 -3.18 -9.45
C LEU A 62 -3.32 -3.48 -8.86
N LEU A 63 -4.23 -2.52 -8.87
CA LEU A 63 -5.62 -2.68 -8.40
C LEU A 63 -6.35 -3.76 -9.18
N LYS A 64 -6.22 -3.76 -10.51
CA LYS A 64 -6.79 -4.82 -11.35
C LYS A 64 -6.23 -6.20 -10.99
N GLN A 65 -4.93 -6.30 -10.70
CA GLN A 65 -4.30 -7.55 -10.28
C GLN A 65 -4.77 -7.97 -8.88
N ALA A 66 -4.88 -7.03 -7.94
CA ALA A 66 -5.34 -7.28 -6.58
C ALA A 66 -6.76 -7.86 -6.57
N HIS A 67 -7.70 -7.31 -7.35
CA HIS A 67 -9.04 -7.86 -7.46
C HIS A 67 -9.06 -9.29 -8.04
N GLN A 68 -8.23 -9.58 -9.05
CA GLN A 68 -8.12 -10.93 -9.60
C GLN A 68 -7.56 -11.92 -8.58
N ILE A 69 -6.60 -11.49 -7.77
CA ILE A 69 -6.03 -12.29 -6.68
C ILE A 69 -7.10 -12.56 -5.61
N LEU A 70 -7.84 -11.53 -5.17
CA LEU A 70 -8.91 -11.67 -4.18
C LEU A 70 -9.97 -12.66 -4.64
N LEU A 71 -10.49 -12.51 -5.86
CA LEU A 71 -11.46 -13.46 -6.43
C LEU A 71 -10.92 -14.89 -6.45
N ARG A 72 -9.68 -15.09 -6.88
CA ARG A 72 -9.04 -16.41 -6.92
C ARG A 72 -8.91 -17.03 -5.52
N ILE A 73 -8.54 -16.22 -4.53
CA ILE A 73 -8.35 -16.64 -3.13
C ILE A 73 -9.69 -17.05 -2.52
N ASP A 74 -10.73 -16.23 -2.71
CA ASP A 74 -12.08 -16.49 -2.19
C ASP A 74 -12.69 -17.74 -2.84
N ASP A 75 -12.70 -17.81 -4.17
CA ASP A 75 -13.26 -18.94 -4.94
C ASP A 75 -12.62 -20.28 -4.55
N LYS A 76 -11.30 -20.28 -4.32
CA LYS A 76 -10.54 -21.51 -4.04
C LYS A 76 -10.34 -21.75 -2.54
N LYS A 77 -10.78 -20.83 -1.67
CA LYS A 77 -10.49 -20.81 -0.23
C LYS A 77 -9.01 -21.06 0.08
N GLN A 78 -8.14 -20.49 -0.75
CA GLN A 78 -6.70 -20.69 -0.65
C GLN A 78 -6.04 -19.58 0.17
N LYS A 79 -4.85 -19.86 0.70
CA LYS A 79 -4.02 -18.81 1.29
C LYS A 79 -3.35 -18.02 0.16
N PRO A 80 -3.10 -16.71 0.34
CA PRO A 80 -2.33 -15.93 -0.60
C PRO A 80 -0.90 -16.46 -0.70
N SER A 81 -0.36 -16.50 -1.93
CA SER A 81 1.03 -16.86 -2.19
C SER A 81 2.00 -15.74 -1.76
N ILE A 82 3.30 -16.00 -1.85
CA ILE A 82 4.32 -14.96 -1.58
C ILE A 82 4.24 -13.87 -2.66
N GLU A 83 4.11 -14.26 -3.93
CA GLU A 83 4.01 -13.35 -5.07
C GLU A 83 2.74 -12.50 -4.98
N GLU A 84 1.63 -13.08 -4.56
CA GLU A 84 0.39 -12.34 -4.37
C GLU A 84 0.50 -11.31 -3.25
N ARG A 85 1.08 -11.70 -2.10
CA ARG A 85 1.37 -10.72 -1.04
C ARG A 85 2.33 -9.63 -1.49
N ALA A 86 3.26 -9.94 -2.40
CA ALA A 86 4.16 -8.94 -2.95
C ALA A 86 3.43 -7.89 -3.79
N VAL A 87 2.36 -8.24 -4.51
CA VAL A 87 1.51 -7.27 -5.24
C VAL A 87 0.91 -6.25 -4.26
N PHE A 88 0.29 -6.73 -3.17
CA PHE A 88 -0.25 -5.84 -2.14
C PHE A 88 0.85 -5.03 -1.44
N GLY A 89 2.03 -5.63 -1.23
CA GLY A 89 3.17 -4.94 -0.65
C GLY A 89 3.67 -3.79 -1.52
N GLU A 90 3.68 -3.99 -2.85
CA GLU A 90 3.99 -2.93 -3.80
C GLU A 90 2.97 -1.80 -3.73
N MET A 91 1.66 -2.13 -3.63
CA MET A 91 0.60 -1.13 -3.48
C MET A 91 0.76 -0.32 -2.19
N VAL A 92 1.11 -0.95 -1.07
CA VAL A 92 1.38 -0.25 0.19
C VAL A 92 2.58 0.68 0.08
N ALA A 93 3.68 0.21 -0.52
CA ALA A 93 4.89 1.03 -0.70
C ALA A 93 4.62 2.25 -1.60
N LEU A 94 3.84 2.05 -2.67
CA LEU A 94 3.42 3.10 -3.59
C LEU A 94 2.55 4.16 -2.87
N ARG A 95 1.59 3.69 -2.06
CA ARG A 95 0.75 4.52 -1.20
C ARG A 95 1.59 5.35 -0.22
N ASP A 96 2.52 4.72 0.51
CA ASP A 96 3.38 5.40 1.47
C ASP A 96 4.22 6.48 0.81
N PHE A 97 4.80 6.17 -0.37
CA PHE A 97 5.57 7.15 -1.13
C PHE A 97 4.73 8.36 -1.54
N CYS A 98 3.50 8.15 -2.02
CA CYS A 98 2.61 9.24 -2.43
C CYS A 98 2.20 10.13 -1.25
N LEU A 99 1.82 9.52 -0.12
CA LEU A 99 1.46 10.27 1.10
C LEU A 99 2.64 11.10 1.62
N GLN A 100 3.84 10.53 1.64
CA GLN A 100 5.07 11.25 2.01
C GLN A 100 5.34 12.41 1.05
N ARG A 101 5.18 12.18 -0.26
CA ARG A 101 5.45 13.20 -1.27
C ARG A 101 4.49 14.39 -1.19
N LEU A 102 3.25 14.16 -0.76
CA LEU A 102 2.24 15.19 -0.57
C LEU A 102 2.15 15.73 0.86
N ASN A 103 3.00 15.25 1.78
CA ASN A 103 2.97 15.58 3.22
C ASN A 103 1.59 15.37 3.87
N ILE A 104 0.87 14.31 3.47
CA ILE A 104 -0.41 13.93 4.06
C ILE A 104 -0.13 13.10 5.31
N GLN A 105 -0.51 13.62 6.49
CA GLN A 105 -0.37 12.89 7.76
C GLN A 105 -1.48 11.84 7.89
N LYS A 106 -1.12 10.70 8.49
CA LYS A 106 -2.01 9.58 8.78
C LYS A 106 -2.30 9.47 10.27
#